data_AF-A0A3C0J0B6-F1
#
_entry.id   AF-A0A3C0J0B6-F1
#
_cell.length_a   1.000
_cell.length_b   1.000
_cell.length_c   1.000
_cell.angle_alpha   90.00
_cell.angle_beta   90.00
_cell.angle_gamma   90.00
#
_symmetry.space_group_name_H-M   'P 1'
#
loop_
_entity.id
_entity.type
_entity.pdbx_description
1 polymer ?
#
loop_
_entity_poly.entity_id
_entity_poly.type
_entity_poly.pdbx_seq_one_letter_code
_entity_poly.pdbx_strand_id
1 'polypeptide(L)'
;GEYAIRAALGGTVAIKSGVFVVDSEGDPPAAFVFSGAGYGHGVGMCQYGARAMARAGYSYRAILEHYYPGTMVEFPFRSAGD
;
A
#
# COMPACT_ATOMS: atom_id res chain seq x y z
N GLY A 1 3.53 18.30 -0.92
CA GLY A 1 2.98 17.08 -0.30
C GLY A 1 3.83 15.89 -0.68
N GLU A 2 3.76 14.79 0.07
CA GLU A 2 4.53 13.56 -0.12
C GLU A 2 4.62 13.08 -1.58
N TYR A 3 3.50 13.04 -2.30
CA TYR A 3 3.47 12.67 -3.73
C TYR A 3 4.42 13.50 -4.60
N ALA A 4 4.56 14.80 -4.32
CA ALA A 4 5.46 15.68 -5.06
C ALA A 4 6.93 15.34 -4.78
N ILE A 5 7.27 15.00 -3.52
CA ILE A 5 8.62 14.56 -3.14
C ILE A 5 8.96 13.25 -3.85
N ARG A 6 8.04 12.28 -3.84
CA ARG A 6 8.21 11.00 -4.52
C ARG A 6 8.37 11.20 -6.02
N ALA A 7 7.50 11.99 -6.65
CA ALA A 7 7.59 12.29 -8.07
C ALA A 7 8.92 12.95 -8.46
N ALA A 8 9.38 13.93 -7.67
CA ALA A 8 10.63 14.64 -7.93
C ALA A 8 11.88 13.75 -7.80
N LEU A 9 11.83 12.74 -6.94
CA LEU A 9 13.00 11.92 -6.59
C LEU A 9 13.03 10.55 -7.29
N GLY A 10 12.25 10.36 -8.37
CA GLY A 10 12.26 9.10 -9.15
C GLY A 10 11.08 8.17 -8.90
N GLY A 11 9.99 8.70 -8.35
CA GLY A 11 8.73 7.99 -8.13
C GLY A 11 8.85 6.86 -7.10
N THR A 12 8.01 5.84 -7.27
CA THR A 12 7.96 4.68 -6.37
C THR A 12 9.20 3.79 -6.44
N VAL A 13 10.05 3.97 -7.45
CA VAL A 13 11.30 3.23 -7.62
C VAL A 13 12.34 3.68 -6.60
N ALA A 14 12.43 5.00 -6.38
CA ALA A 14 13.36 5.58 -5.41
C ALA A 14 12.73 5.69 -4.01
N ILE A 15 11.50 6.20 -3.92
CA ILE A 15 10.80 6.37 -2.63
C ILE A 15 9.54 5.51 -2.61
N LYS A 16 9.69 4.36 -1.94
CA LYS A 16 8.74 3.23 -1.95
C LYS A 16 7.36 3.58 -1.42
N SER A 17 7.26 4.47 -0.45
CA SER A 17 5.99 4.86 0.21
C SER A 17 6.02 6.32 0.65
N GLY A 18 4.91 6.80 1.19
CA GLY A 18 4.84 8.09 1.87
C GLY A 18 5.31 8.12 3.31
N VAL A 19 5.62 6.95 3.86
CA VAL A 19 5.96 6.77 5.27
C VAL A 19 7.47 6.72 5.36
N PHE A 20 8.07 7.89 5.48
CA PHE A 20 9.52 8.04 5.63
C PHE A 20 9.88 9.23 6.53
N VAL A 21 11.07 9.18 7.08
CA VAL A 21 11.80 10.27 7.73
C VAL A 21 13.02 10.60 6.88
N VAL A 22 13.54 11.81 7.02
CA VAL A 22 14.71 12.30 6.28
C VAL A 22 15.75 12.82 7.26
N ASP A 23 16.94 12.26 7.18
CA ASP A 23 18.12 12.74 7.91
C ASP A 23 19.08 13.42 6.91
N SER A 24 19.84 14.42 7.38
CA SER A 24 20.88 15.09 6.60
C SER A 24 22.27 14.72 7.11
N GLU A 25 23.21 14.48 6.21
CA GLU A 25 24.60 14.19 6.55
C GLU A 25 25.52 15.35 6.13
N GLY A 26 26.26 15.91 7.11
CA GLY A 26 27.19 17.03 6.94
C GLY A 26 26.60 18.41 7.29
N ASP A 27 27.50 19.40 7.41
CA ASP A 27 27.14 20.82 7.56
C ASP A 27 28.08 21.70 6.70
N PRO A 28 27.63 22.21 5.54
CA PRO A 28 26.28 22.04 4.98
C PRO A 28 26.01 20.59 4.50
N PRO A 29 24.74 20.19 4.34
CA PRO A 29 24.39 18.82 3.94
C PRO A 29 25.00 18.41 2.59
N ALA A 30 25.73 17.29 2.60
CA ALA A 30 26.26 16.66 1.39
C ALA A 30 25.36 15.52 0.89
N ALA A 31 24.55 14.93 1.78
CA ALA A 31 23.60 13.87 1.46
C ALA A 31 22.34 13.93 2.33
N PHE A 32 21.29 13.28 1.83
CA PHE A 32 20.04 13.05 2.56
C PHE A 32 19.70 11.56 2.56
N VAL A 33 19.37 11.03 3.74
CA VAL A 33 19.03 9.62 3.94
C VAL A 33 17.54 9.51 4.21
N PHE A 34 16.84 8.74 3.37
CA PHE A 34 15.41 8.48 3.49
C PHE A 34 15.18 7.10 4.11
N SER A 35 14.63 7.08 5.32
CA SER A 35 14.33 5.84 6.06
C SER A 35 12.82 5.71 6.25
N GLY A 36 12.25 4.54 5.92
CA GLY A 36 10.79 4.41 5.93
C GLY A 36 10.28 2.97 5.83
N ALA A 37 8.95 2.84 5.76
CA ALA A 37 8.27 1.54 5.78
C ALA A 37 7.18 1.45 4.71
N GLY A 38 6.84 0.22 4.32
CA GLY A 38 5.79 -0.07 3.35
C GLY A 38 6.20 0.18 1.88
N TYR A 39 5.27 -0.13 0.98
CA TYR A 39 5.43 0.06 -0.46
C TYR A 39 4.08 0.36 -1.09
N GLY A 40 4.00 1.42 -1.90
CA GLY A 40 2.78 1.87 -2.56
C GLY A 40 2.18 3.13 -1.90
N HIS A 41 0.87 3.32 -2.08
CA HIS A 41 0.16 4.51 -1.59
C HIS A 41 -0.60 4.29 -0.27
N GLY A 42 -0.67 3.04 0.23
CA GLY A 42 -1.24 2.73 1.55
C GLY A 42 -2.76 2.85 1.67
N VAL A 43 -3.50 2.88 0.54
CA VAL A 43 -4.97 2.95 0.53
C VAL A 43 -5.56 1.64 0.02
N GLY A 44 -6.63 1.16 0.65
CA GLY A 44 -7.30 -0.09 0.29
C GLY A 44 -6.51 -1.31 0.73
N MET A 45 -6.32 -2.28 -0.17
CA MET A 45 -5.78 -3.59 0.17
C MET A 45 -4.24 -3.65 0.22
N CYS A 46 -3.69 -4.02 1.38
CA CYS A 46 -2.30 -4.46 1.50
C CYS A 46 -2.14 -5.89 0.95
N GLN A 47 -1.51 -6.05 -0.21
CA GLN A 47 -1.33 -7.35 -0.86
C GLN A 47 -0.62 -8.39 0.02
N TYR A 48 0.43 -7.97 0.75
CA TYR A 48 1.14 -8.86 1.67
C TYR A 48 0.29 -9.24 2.88
N GLY A 49 -0.51 -8.30 3.39
CA GLY A 49 -1.45 -8.57 4.48
C GLY A 49 -2.57 -9.52 4.04
N ALA A 50 -3.14 -9.32 2.85
CA ALA A 50 -4.10 -10.25 2.25
C ALA A 50 -3.52 -11.66 2.10
N ARG A 51 -2.27 -11.79 1.65
CA ARG A 51 -1.56 -13.09 1.58
C ARG A 51 -1.41 -13.74 2.96
N ALA A 52 -1.07 -12.94 3.99
CA ALA A 52 -0.95 -13.44 5.36
C ALA A 52 -2.30 -13.93 5.92
N MET A 53 -3.38 -13.18 5.70
CA MET A 53 -4.74 -13.60 6.05
C MET A 53 -5.14 -14.89 5.31
N ALA A 54 -4.87 -15.00 4.01
CA ALA A 54 -5.15 -16.23 3.28
C ALA A 54 -4.39 -17.44 3.86
N ARG A 55 -3.11 -17.26 4.23
CA ARG A 55 -2.30 -18.30 4.91
C ARG A 55 -2.83 -18.67 6.29
N ALA A 56 -3.50 -17.74 6.97
CA ALA A 56 -4.18 -17.98 8.24
C ALA A 56 -5.59 -18.58 8.08
N GLY A 57 -6.03 -18.90 6.85
CA GLY A 57 -7.29 -19.59 6.58
C GLY A 57 -8.49 -18.68 6.35
N TYR A 58 -8.31 -17.36 6.29
CA TYR A 58 -9.41 -16.44 5.99
C TYR A 58 -9.85 -16.57 4.53
N SER A 59 -11.17 -16.57 4.30
CA SER A 59 -11.73 -16.57 2.95
C SER A 59 -11.49 -15.24 2.25
N TYR A 60 -11.52 -15.24 0.90
CA TYR A 60 -11.37 -14.00 0.14
C TYR A 60 -12.42 -12.94 0.52
N ARG A 61 -13.64 -13.35 0.92
CA ARG A 61 -14.69 -12.44 1.39
C ARG A 61 -14.30 -11.76 2.70
N ALA A 62 -13.76 -12.51 3.66
CA ALA A 62 -13.28 -11.96 4.92
C ALA A 62 -12.07 -11.00 4.70
N ILE A 63 -11.19 -11.33 3.75
CA ILE A 63 -10.07 -10.46 3.38
C ILE A 63 -10.59 -9.15 2.75
N LEU A 64 -11.54 -9.23 1.82
CA LEU A 64 -12.12 -8.05 1.18
C LEU A 64 -12.87 -7.17 2.19
N GLU A 65 -13.69 -7.76 3.06
CA GLU A 65 -14.41 -7.02 4.10
C GLU A 65 -13.46 -6.29 5.05
N HIS A 66 -12.30 -6.88 5.37
CA HIS A 66 -11.29 -6.23 6.19
C HIS A 66 -10.71 -4.96 5.55
N TYR A 67 -10.44 -4.97 4.24
CA TYR A 67 -9.83 -3.84 3.53
C TYR A 67 -10.85 -2.85 2.95
N TYR A 68 -12.08 -3.29 2.74
CA TYR A 68 -13.17 -2.54 2.13
C TYR A 68 -14.47 -2.76 2.91
N PRO A 69 -14.57 -2.24 4.14
CA PRO A 69 -15.72 -2.50 5.02
C PRO A 69 -17.01 -1.97 4.41
N GLY A 70 -18.08 -2.75 4.52
CA GLY A 70 -19.40 -2.40 3.98
C GLY A 70 -19.53 -2.55 2.46
N THR A 71 -18.59 -3.24 1.80
CA THR A 71 -18.71 -3.57 0.37
C THR A 71 -19.38 -4.92 0.15
N MET A 72 -19.95 -5.13 -1.04
CA MET A 72 -20.57 -6.40 -1.42
C MET A 72 -19.82 -7.01 -2.62
N VAL A 73 -19.57 -8.32 -2.56
CA VAL A 73 -19.05 -9.08 -3.70
C VAL A 73 -20.22 -9.52 -4.56
N GLU A 74 -20.37 -8.88 -5.72
CA GLU A 74 -21.36 -9.24 -6.73
C GLU A 74 -20.74 -10.04 -7.86
N PHE A 75 -21.51 -10.97 -8.43
CA PHE A 75 -21.15 -11.68 -9.65
C PHE A 75 -22.04 -11.17 -10.78
N PRO A 76 -21.60 -10.16 -11.55
CA PRO A 76 -22.44 -9.49 -12.54
C PRO A 76 -22.88 -10.37 -13.72
N PHE A 77 -22.44 -11.64 -13.77
CA PHE A 77 -22.71 -12.57 -14.87
C PHE A 77 -23.29 -13.94 -14.43
N ARG A 78 -23.87 -14.06 -13.22
CA ARG A 78 -24.68 -15.25 -12.90
C ARG A 78 -26.07 -15.09 -13.53
N SER A 79 -26.43 -15.96 -14.47
CA SER A 79 -27.77 -16.02 -15.04
C SER A 79 -28.80 -16.26 -13.94
N ALA A 80 -29.93 -15.55 -14.02
CA ALA A 80 -31.09 -15.86 -13.19
C ALA A 80 -31.55 -17.29 -13.50
N GLY A 81 -31.26 -18.26 -12.62
CA GLY A 81 -31.71 -19.64 -12.81
C GLY A 81 -30.94 -20.76 -12.08
N ASP A 82 -30.27 -20.50 -10.96
CA ASP A 82 -29.72 -21.54 -10.07
C ASP A 82 -30.57 -21.67 -8.80
#